data_AF-A0A948VKA2-F1
#
_entry.id   AF-A0A948VKA2-F1
#
_cell.length_a   1.000
_cell.length_b   1.000
_cell.length_c   1.000
_cell.angle_alpha   90.00
_cell.angle_beta   90.00
_cell.angle_gamma   90.00
#
_symmetry.space_group_name_H-M   'P 1'
#
loop_
_entity.id
_entity.type
_entity.pdbx_description
1 polymer ?
#
loop_
_entity_poly.entity_id
_entity_poly.type
_entity_poly.pdbx_seq_one_letter_code
_entity_poly.pdbx_strand_id
1 'polypeptide(L)' 'MCASKGQKVFDGAKLTIRYFFDACGFEYKHELFVRGVELKGDILSRTDDMRVAYELGKNL' A
#
# COMPACT_ATOMS: atom_id res chain seq x y z
N MET A 1 -2.59 5.63 -21.18
CA MET A 1 -1.74 4.67 -20.44
C MET A 1 -1.92 4.99 -18.96
N CYS A 2 -2.60 4.13 -18.19
CA CYS A 2 -2.84 4.40 -16.77
C CYS A 2 -1.52 4.27 -15.98
N ALA A 3 -1.24 5.23 -15.09
CA ALA A 3 0.05 5.37 -14.40
C ALA A 3 0.26 4.35 -13.25
N SER A 4 -0.73 3.51 -12.97
CA SER A 4 -0.77 2.48 -11.93
C SER A 4 0.28 1.37 -12.02
N LYS A 5 0.88 1.19 -13.19
CA LYS A 5 2.02 0.29 -13.41
C LYS A 5 3.37 0.97 -13.16
N GLY A 6 3.38 2.28 -12.91
CA GLY A 6 4.59 3.03 -12.60
C GLY A 6 5.26 2.51 -11.33
N GLN A 7 6.59 2.51 -11.29
CA GLN A 7 7.32 2.07 -10.10
C GLN A 7 7.05 3.01 -8.89
N LYS A 8 6.74 4.29 -9.17
CA LYS A 8 6.66 5.38 -8.18
C LYS A 8 5.23 5.88 -7.88
N VAL A 9 4.18 5.17 -8.31
CA VAL A 9 2.78 5.69 -8.19
C VAL A 9 2.37 6.03 -6.76
N PHE A 10 2.93 5.33 -5.77
CA PHE A 10 2.60 5.52 -4.36
C PHE A 10 3.64 6.32 -3.58
N ASP A 11 4.72 6.78 -4.21
CA ASP A 11 5.82 7.44 -3.49
C ASP A 11 5.38 8.76 -2.85
N GLY A 12 4.54 9.54 -3.54
CA GLY A 12 3.96 10.75 -2.96
C GLY A 12 3.08 10.46 -1.73
N ALA A 13 2.16 9.50 -1.85
CA ALA A 13 1.26 9.12 -0.76
C ALA A 13 2.03 8.57 0.46
N LYS A 14 3.06 7.75 0.24
CA LYS A 14 3.96 7.25 1.29
C LYS A 14 4.64 8.40 2.03
N LEU A 15 5.21 9.34 1.28
CA LEU A 15 5.93 10.46 1.88
C LEU A 15 5.01 11.35 2.72
N THR A 16 3.80 11.65 2.22
CA THR A 16 2.79 12.41 2.94
C THR A 16 2.41 11.75 4.26
N ILE A 17 2.13 10.44 4.26
CA ILE A 17 1.72 9.74 5.47
C ILE A 17 2.88 9.67 6.48
N ARG A 18 4.10 9.46 6.00
CA ARG A 18 5.29 9.40 6.86
C ARG A 18 5.52 10.73 7.57
N TYR A 19 5.40 11.85 6.87
CA TYR A 19 5.49 13.17 7.50
C TYR A 19 4.33 13.47 8.45
N PHE A 20 3.13 12.97 8.16
CA PHE A 20 1.99 13.11 9.07
C PHE A 20 2.23 12.38 10.40
N PHE A 21 2.66 11.11 10.34
CA PHE A 21 2.97 10.33 11.55
C PHE A 21 4.14 10.94 12.33
N ASP A 22 5.19 11.39 11.65
CA ASP A 22 6.34 12.08 12.25
C ASP A 22 5.91 13.37 12.98
N ALA A 23 5.07 14.20 12.35
CA ALA A 23 4.55 15.43 12.95
C ALA A 23 3.64 15.16 14.17
N CYS A 24 2.95 14.02 14.21
CA CYS A 24 2.12 13.62 15.33
C CYS A 24 2.89 12.85 16.42
N GLY A 25 4.20 12.61 16.25
CA GLY A 25 5.02 11.86 17.21
C GLY A 25 4.71 10.35 17.23
N PHE A 26 4.16 9.81 16.14
CA PHE A 26 3.84 8.39 16.01
C PHE A 26 4.88 7.68 15.13
N GLU A 27 5.22 6.45 15.49
CA GLU A 27 6.15 5.63 14.71
C GLU A 27 5.42 4.93 13.55
N TYR A 28 5.84 5.21 12.32
CA TYR A 28 5.33 4.53 11.12
C TYR A 28 5.95 3.13 11.00
N LYS A 29 5.18 2.08 11.34
CA LYS A 29 5.72 0.71 11.47
C LYS A 29 5.66 -0.14 10.21
N HIS A 30 4.54 -0.11 9.49
CA HIS A 30 4.31 -1.00 8.35
C HIS A 30 3.52 -0.34 7.25
N GLU A 31 3.75 -0.79 6.01
CA GLU A 31 3.06 -0.30 4.82
C GLU A 31 2.81 -1.44 3.82
N LEU A 32 1.68 -1.40 3.11
CA LEU A 32 1.35 -2.36 2.07
C LEU A 32 0.76 -1.63 0.86
N PHE A 33 1.35 -1.83 -0.30
CA PHE A 33 0.88 -1.25 -1.56
C PHE A 33 0.81 -2.31 -2.66
N VAL A 34 -0.39 -2.50 -3.20
CA VAL A 34 -0.61 -3.41 -4.33
C VAL A 34 -0.69 -2.58 -5.61
N ARG A 35 0.25 -2.82 -6.53
CA ARG A 35 0.31 -2.15 -7.85
C ARG A 35 -0.48 -2.93 -8.90
N GLY A 36 -0.95 -2.21 -9.93
CA GLY A 36 -1.57 -2.80 -11.12
C GLY A 36 -2.99 -3.32 -10.93
N VAL A 37 -3.71 -2.82 -9.93
CA VAL A 37 -5.13 -3.08 -9.69
C VAL A 37 -5.91 -1.90 -10.27
N GLU A 38 -6.54 -2.11 -11.42
CA GLU A 38 -7.12 -1.01 -12.23
C GLU A 38 -8.64 -1.00 -12.17
N LEU A 39 -9.22 -2.20 -12.22
CA LEU A 39 -10.66 -2.39 -12.28
C LEU A 39 -11.19 -2.90 -10.94
N LYS A 40 -12.46 -2.60 -10.70
CA LYS A 40 -13.19 -3.16 -9.57
C LYS A 40 -13.17 -4.69 -9.68
N GLY A 41 -12.58 -5.34 -8.67
CA GLY A 41 -12.49 -6.80 -8.62
C GLY A 41 -11.15 -7.38 -9.10
N ASP A 42 -10.25 -6.60 -9.72
CA ASP A 42 -8.92 -7.08 -10.13
C ASP A 42 -8.11 -7.67 -8.97
N ILE A 43 -8.34 -7.14 -7.77
CA ILE A 43 -7.69 -7.60 -6.56
C ILE A 43 -8.09 -9.03 -6.15
N LEU A 44 -9.28 -9.50 -6.56
CA LEU A 44 -9.74 -10.86 -6.25
C LEU A 44 -8.92 -11.92 -7.00
N SER A 45 -8.36 -11.55 -8.15
CA SER A 45 -7.47 -12.40 -8.95
C SER A 45 -6.06 -12.50 -8.34
N ARG A 46 -5.76 -11.71 -7.30
CA ARG A 46 -4.43 -11.60 -6.66
C ARG A 46 -4.49 -12.06 -5.22
N THR A 47 -4.83 -13.34 -5.04
CA THR A 47 -4.96 -13.99 -3.73
C THR A 47 -3.69 -13.94 -2.88
N ASP A 48 -2.50 -13.92 -3.49
CA ASP A 48 -1.24 -13.77 -2.76
C ASP A 48 -1.09 -12.40 -2.10
N ASP A 49 -1.44 -11.31 -2.81
CA ASP A 49 -1.39 -9.95 -2.25
C ASP A 49 -2.38 -9.83 -1.06
N MET A 50 -3.54 -10.46 -1.17
CA MET A 50 -4.54 -10.56 -0.10
C MET A 50 -4.03 -11.33 1.11
N ARG A 51 -3.28 -12.43 0.89
CA ARG A 51 -2.65 -13.20 1.96
C ARG A 51 -1.58 -12.39 2.69
N VAL A 52 -0.75 -11.65 1.94
CA VAL A 52 0.26 -10.76 2.53
C VAL A 52 -0.39 -9.68 3.40
N ALA A 53 -1.51 -9.10 2.95
CA ALA A 53 -2.28 -8.14 3.74
C ALA A 53 -2.78 -8.75 5.06
N TYR A 54 -3.32 -9.97 4.99
CA TYR A 54 -3.83 -10.68 6.16
C TYR A 54 -2.73 -11.02 7.17
N GLU A 55 -1.60 -11.55 6.70
CA GLU A 55 -0.44 -11.87 7.55
C GLU A 55 0.17 -10.61 8.17
N LEU A 56 0.24 -9.50 7.43
CA LEU A 56 0.69 -8.23 7.98
C LEU A 56 -0.19 -7.79 9.15
N GLY A 57 -1.52 -7.87 8.99
CA GLY A 57 -2.48 -7.54 10.05
C GLY A 57 -2.35 -8.43 11.29
N LYS A 58 -1.97 -9.70 11.13
CA LYS A 58 -1.79 -10.66 12.23
C LYS A 58 -0.51 -10.43 13.04
N ASN A 59 0.52 -9.87 12.41
CA ASN A 59 1.85 -9.68 13.02
C ASN A 59 2.08 -8.24 13.54
N LEU A 60 1.03 -7.40 13.56
CA LEU A 60 1.00 -6.04 14.12
C LEU A 60 0.56 -6.06 15.59
#